data_AF-A0A1Q8SP50-F1
#
_entry.id   AF-A0A1Q8SP50-F1
#
_cell.length_a   1.000
_cell.length_b   1.000
_cell.length_c   1.000
_cell.angle_alpha   90.00
_cell.angle_beta   90.00
_cell.angle_gamma   90.00
#
_symmetry.space_group_name_H-M   'P 1'
#
loop_
_entity.id
_entity.type
_entity.pdbx_description
1 polymer ?
#
loop_
_entity_poly.entity_id
_entity_poly.type
_entity_poly.pdbx_seq_one_letter_code
_entity_poly.pdbx_strand_id
1 'polypeptide(L)'
;MTYELYYWPGIPGRGEFVRLALEDAGVDYRDVGKQSANSGGGAGAVSEFIHGQAAGQPHFAPPVLKAGELVISHVANILQFLGPRLGLVPDDEASRLWTHGLQLTLTDFVAEIHDTHHPLGASLYYEDQQQEAKRRGAIFVQERLPKFLHYFERVLSVNAGNEAYLVGTAHSYVDLSLFQVVTGLRYAFPRAMDRLEPELPEVTALVDRVSQRPRLSAYLTSDRRLDFNDSGVFRHYPELDT
;
A
#
# COMPACT_ATOMS: atom_id res chain seq x y z
N MET A 1 -7.68 -1.81 23.01
CA MET A 1 -6.73 -2.78 22.44
C MET A 1 -5.76 -1.97 21.60
N THR A 2 -4.45 -2.03 21.90
CA THR A 2 -3.46 -1.21 21.18
C THR A 2 -2.86 -2.03 20.06
N TYR A 3 -2.93 -1.52 18.83
CA TYR A 3 -2.24 -2.12 17.69
C TYR A 3 -0.77 -1.74 17.70
N GLU A 4 0.12 -2.67 17.36
CA GLU A 4 1.54 -2.41 17.16
C GLU A 4 1.93 -2.81 15.72
N LEU A 5 2.38 -1.85 14.92
CA LEU A 5 2.83 -2.07 13.56
C LEU A 5 4.35 -2.14 13.51
N TYR A 6 4.87 -3.28 13.05
CA TYR A 6 6.28 -3.51 12.79
C TYR A 6 6.53 -3.40 11.29
N TYR A 7 7.13 -2.27 10.88
CA TYR A 7 7.54 -2.03 9.50
C TYR A 7 8.79 -1.14 9.46
N TRP A 8 9.55 -1.18 8.36
CA TRP A 8 10.81 -0.44 8.26
C TRP A 8 10.63 1.08 8.41
N PRO A 9 11.54 1.77 9.14
CA PRO A 9 11.56 3.23 9.20
C PRO A 9 12.02 3.86 7.89
N GLY A 10 11.78 5.17 7.74
CA GLY A 10 12.35 5.99 6.67
C GLY A 10 11.69 5.83 5.30
N ILE A 11 10.77 4.88 5.15
CA ILE A 11 10.00 4.66 3.92
C ILE A 11 8.51 4.46 4.23
N PRO A 12 7.58 4.92 3.37
CA PRO A 12 6.19 4.52 3.47
C PRO A 12 6.06 3.00 3.26
N GLY A 13 6.57 2.54 2.12
CA GLY A 13 6.67 1.14 1.73
C GLY A 13 5.35 0.37 1.83
N ARG A 14 5.44 -0.94 2.06
CA ARG A 14 4.28 -1.83 2.25
C ARG A 14 3.54 -1.60 3.57
N GLY A 15 4.19 -0.99 4.58
CA GLY A 15 3.54 -0.63 5.83
C GLY A 15 2.49 0.47 5.69
N GLU A 16 2.64 1.33 4.67
CA GLU A 16 1.74 2.47 4.46
C GLU A 16 0.28 2.05 4.23
N PHE A 17 0.06 0.93 3.55
CA PHE A 17 -1.28 0.36 3.36
C PHE A 17 -2.00 0.08 4.68
N VAL A 18 -1.26 -0.39 5.69
CA VAL A 18 -1.79 -0.66 7.03
C VAL A 18 -1.96 0.65 7.81
N ARG A 19 -1.01 1.58 7.72
CA ARG A 19 -1.10 2.90 8.37
C ARG A 19 -2.34 3.66 7.92
N LEU A 20 -2.61 3.70 6.61
CA LEU A 20 -3.77 4.39 6.07
C LEU A 20 -5.07 3.85 6.66
N ALA A 21 -5.22 2.53 6.82
CA ALA A 21 -6.40 1.94 7.45
C ALA A 21 -6.54 2.35 8.93
N LEU A 22 -5.44 2.35 9.69
CA LEU A 22 -5.43 2.72 11.11
C LEU A 22 -5.70 4.22 11.32
N GLU A 23 -5.05 5.07 10.52
CA GLU A 23 -5.17 6.54 10.58
C GLU A 23 -6.57 6.99 10.15
N ASP A 24 -7.10 6.43 9.06
CA ASP A 24 -8.44 6.74 8.60
C ASP A 24 -9.53 6.29 9.59
N ALA A 25 -9.36 5.11 10.20
CA ALA A 25 -10.23 4.63 11.27
C ALA A 25 -10.04 5.39 12.60
N GLY A 26 -9.02 6.24 12.71
CA GLY A 26 -8.72 7.05 13.90
C GLY A 26 -8.46 6.21 15.15
N VAL A 27 -7.84 5.04 14.97
CA VAL A 27 -7.49 4.15 16.08
C VAL A 27 -6.04 4.37 16.50
N ASP A 28 -5.80 4.32 17.81
CA ASP A 28 -4.45 4.43 18.34
C ASP A 28 -3.62 3.18 17.99
N TYR A 29 -2.42 3.41 17.47
CA TYR A 29 -1.45 2.35 17.21
C TYR A 29 -0.02 2.83 17.46
N ARG A 30 0.85 1.87 17.76
CA ARG A 30 2.29 2.08 17.90
C ARG A 30 2.99 1.70 16.61
N ASP A 31 3.53 2.66 15.87
CA ASP A 31 4.44 2.39 14.75
C ASP A 31 5.86 2.16 15.31
N VAL A 32 6.19 0.89 15.58
CA VAL A 32 7.44 0.49 16.25
C VAL A 32 8.65 0.89 15.42
N GLY A 33 8.56 0.77 14.10
CA GLY A 33 9.64 1.15 13.19
C GLY A 33 9.97 2.63 13.28
N LYS A 34 8.95 3.48 13.42
CA LYS A 34 9.12 4.94 13.49
C LYS A 34 9.53 5.46 14.87
N GLN A 35 9.54 4.62 15.90
CA GLN A 35 10.05 5.00 17.22
C GLN A 35 11.59 5.03 17.23
N SER A 36 12.16 5.84 18.12
CA SER A 36 13.62 5.89 18.28
C SER A 36 14.16 4.58 18.85
N ALA A 37 15.40 4.23 18.49
CA ALA A 37 16.07 3.05 19.05
C ALA A 37 16.16 3.10 20.59
N ASN A 38 16.37 4.30 21.16
CA ASN A 38 16.43 4.51 22.61
C ASN A 38 15.10 4.18 23.32
N SER A 39 13.98 4.24 22.60
CA SER A 39 12.65 3.88 23.12
C SER A 39 12.24 2.45 22.74
N GLY A 40 13.18 1.61 22.30
CA GLY A 40 12.92 0.23 21.87
C GLY A 40 12.26 0.11 20.49
N GLY A 41 12.41 1.12 19.64
CA GLY A 41 11.91 1.15 18.27
C GLY A 41 12.98 1.02 17.19
N GLY A 42 12.63 1.42 15.97
CA GLY A 42 13.57 1.49 14.85
C GLY A 42 13.73 0.17 14.11
N ALA A 43 14.63 0.15 13.12
CA ALA A 43 14.89 -1.03 12.28
C ALA A 43 15.36 -2.24 13.10
N GLY A 44 16.11 -2.02 14.19
CA GLY A 44 16.55 -3.08 15.09
C GLY A 44 15.38 -3.81 15.75
N ALA A 45 14.42 -3.06 16.32
CA ALA A 45 13.24 -3.64 16.94
C ALA A 45 12.33 -4.37 15.93
N VAL A 46 12.22 -3.84 14.71
CA VAL A 46 11.49 -4.53 13.63
C VAL A 46 12.19 -5.85 13.27
N SER A 47 13.50 -5.83 13.05
CA SER A 47 14.28 -7.04 12.73
C SER A 47 14.21 -8.09 13.84
N GLU A 48 14.38 -7.67 15.09
CA GLU A 48 14.29 -8.53 16.28
C GLU A 48 12.91 -9.17 16.41
N PHE A 49 11.83 -8.42 16.17
CA PHE A 49 10.49 -8.97 16.26
C PHE A 49 10.20 -10.01 15.16
N ILE A 50 10.65 -9.77 13.93
CA ILE A 50 10.43 -10.67 12.79
C ILE A 50 11.23 -11.98 12.92
N HIS A 51 12.48 -11.88 13.37
CA HIS A 51 13.40 -13.02 13.41
C HIS A 51 13.54 -13.66 14.80
N GLY A 52 13.01 -13.01 15.84
CA GLY A 52 13.05 -13.48 17.21
C GLY A 52 11.89 -14.38 17.59
N GLN A 53 11.90 -14.87 18.83
CA GLN A 53 10.87 -15.77 19.37
C GLN A 53 9.60 -15.03 19.80
N ALA A 54 9.65 -13.70 19.94
CA ALA A 54 8.55 -12.88 20.46
C ALA A 54 7.29 -12.89 19.58
N ALA A 55 7.43 -13.20 18.30
CA ALA A 55 6.30 -13.34 17.38
C ALA A 55 5.55 -14.68 17.52
N GLY A 56 6.10 -15.64 18.27
CA GLY A 56 5.54 -16.98 18.45
C GLY A 56 5.70 -17.86 17.21
N GLN A 57 5.06 -17.48 16.09
CA GLN A 57 5.19 -18.14 14.79
C GLN A 57 6.17 -17.38 13.88
N PRO A 58 6.86 -18.05 12.95
CA PRO A 58 7.75 -17.38 12.02
C PRO A 58 6.96 -16.51 11.03
N HIS A 59 7.37 -15.26 10.87
CA HIS A 59 6.87 -14.37 9.81
C HIS A 59 7.96 -14.13 8.77
N PHE A 60 7.58 -14.18 7.50
CA PHE A 60 8.54 -14.10 6.40
C PHE A 60 9.21 -12.72 6.31
N ALA A 61 8.42 -11.64 6.37
CA ALA A 61 8.90 -10.27 6.29
C ALA A 61 7.87 -9.26 6.87
N PRO A 62 8.29 -8.03 7.18
CA PRO A 62 7.37 -6.92 7.43
C PRO A 62 6.47 -6.59 6.21
N PRO A 63 5.28 -5.99 6.41
CA PRO A 63 4.75 -5.57 7.71
C PRO A 63 4.16 -6.71 8.52
N VAL A 64 4.22 -6.54 9.85
CA VAL A 64 3.54 -7.38 10.83
C VAL A 64 2.75 -6.50 11.80
N LEU A 65 1.49 -6.85 12.03
CA LEU A 65 0.61 -6.22 12.99
C LEU A 65 0.45 -7.14 14.21
N LYS A 66 0.80 -6.63 15.38
CA LYS A 66 0.42 -7.25 16.65
C LYS A 66 -0.85 -6.58 17.17
N ALA A 67 -1.85 -7.41 17.45
CA ALA A 67 -3.16 -7.03 17.92
C ALA A 67 -3.47 -7.89 19.15
N GLY A 68 -3.08 -7.41 20.34
CA GLY A 68 -3.13 -8.22 21.57
C GLY A 68 -2.22 -9.45 21.44
N GLU A 69 -2.81 -10.63 21.59
CA GLU A 69 -2.12 -11.93 21.42
C GLU A 69 -2.01 -12.37 19.96
N LEU A 70 -2.71 -11.71 19.02
CA LEU A 70 -2.64 -12.05 17.60
C LEU A 70 -1.46 -11.34 16.94
N VAL A 71 -0.65 -12.08 16.19
CA VAL A 71 0.43 -11.56 15.35
C VAL A 71 0.15 -11.94 13.90
N ILE A 72 -0.01 -10.93 13.05
CA ILE A 72 -0.56 -11.09 11.70
C ILE A 72 0.39 -10.44 10.71
N SER A 73 0.88 -11.20 9.73
CA SER A 73 1.77 -10.72 8.67
C SER A 73 1.08 -10.71 7.30
N HIS A 74 1.71 -10.03 6.33
CA HIS A 74 1.24 -9.77 4.97
C HIS A 74 0.16 -8.69 4.89
N VAL A 75 0.38 -7.69 4.02
CA VAL A 75 -0.51 -6.52 3.88
C VAL A 75 -1.98 -6.91 3.70
N ALA A 76 -2.27 -7.79 2.74
CA ALA A 76 -3.64 -8.19 2.44
C ALA A 76 -4.32 -8.92 3.61
N ASN A 77 -3.58 -9.76 4.34
CA ASN A 77 -4.08 -10.51 5.49
C ASN A 77 -4.30 -9.60 6.71
N ILE A 78 -3.38 -8.67 6.95
CA ILE A 78 -3.54 -7.62 7.98
C ILE A 78 -4.80 -6.79 7.70
N LEU A 79 -4.98 -6.33 6.45
CA LEU A 79 -6.15 -5.53 6.08
C LEU A 79 -7.46 -6.34 6.12
N GLN A 80 -7.42 -7.63 5.77
CA GLN A 80 -8.58 -8.52 5.94
C GLN A 80 -8.98 -8.66 7.41
N PHE A 81 -8.01 -8.74 8.32
CA PHE A 81 -8.26 -8.76 9.77
C PHE A 81 -8.80 -7.43 10.30
N LEU A 82 -8.21 -6.32 9.86
CA LEU A 82 -8.58 -4.97 10.30
C LEU A 82 -9.92 -4.52 9.73
N GLY A 83 -10.25 -4.86 8.48
CA GLY A 83 -11.43 -4.40 7.76
C GLY A 83 -12.71 -4.45 8.59
N PRO A 84 -13.15 -5.64 9.06
CA PRO A 84 -14.34 -5.77 9.89
C PRO A 84 -14.24 -5.04 11.25
N ARG A 85 -13.05 -4.95 11.83
CA ARG A 85 -12.82 -4.33 13.15
C ARG A 85 -12.84 -2.81 13.10
N LEU A 86 -12.51 -2.25 11.95
CA LEU A 86 -12.45 -0.81 11.70
C LEU A 86 -13.65 -0.28 10.91
N GLY A 87 -14.60 -1.16 10.53
CA GLY A 87 -15.73 -0.79 9.67
C GLY A 87 -15.31 -0.39 8.25
N LEU A 88 -14.21 -0.98 7.74
CA LEU A 88 -13.63 -0.72 6.42
C LEU A 88 -13.94 -1.82 5.40
N VAL A 89 -15.03 -2.56 5.61
CA VAL A 89 -15.59 -3.55 4.68
C VAL A 89 -17.03 -3.84 5.08
N PRO A 90 -17.94 -4.13 4.13
CA PRO A 90 -19.28 -4.61 4.47
C PRO A 90 -19.25 -5.91 5.28
N ASP A 91 -20.33 -6.18 6.02
CA ASP A 91 -20.39 -7.32 6.93
C ASP A 91 -20.68 -8.66 6.25
N ASP A 92 -21.24 -8.63 5.04
CA ASP A 92 -21.55 -9.85 4.31
C ASP A 92 -20.31 -10.54 3.74
N GLU A 93 -20.35 -11.87 3.70
CA GLU A 93 -19.23 -12.71 3.29
C GLU A 93 -18.82 -12.45 1.83
N ALA A 94 -19.78 -12.24 0.94
CA ALA A 94 -19.51 -12.03 -0.49
C ALA A 94 -18.70 -10.74 -0.72
N SER A 95 -19.10 -9.63 -0.09
CA SER A 95 -18.34 -8.38 -0.10
C SER A 95 -16.95 -8.56 0.51
N ARG A 96 -16.82 -9.25 1.66
CA ARG A 96 -15.51 -9.47 2.29
C ARG A 96 -14.54 -10.26 1.40
N LEU A 97 -15.03 -11.32 0.73
CA LEU A 97 -14.23 -12.10 -0.20
C LEU A 97 -13.83 -11.27 -1.43
N TRP A 98 -14.77 -10.48 -1.97
CA TRP A 98 -14.50 -9.60 -3.11
C TRP A 98 -13.47 -8.52 -2.77
N THR A 99 -13.65 -7.79 -1.66
CA THR A 99 -12.71 -6.79 -1.16
C THR A 99 -11.32 -7.40 -0.94
N HIS A 100 -11.23 -8.61 -0.37
CA HIS A 100 -9.95 -9.28 -0.18
C HIS A 100 -9.27 -9.64 -1.52
N GLY A 101 -10.03 -10.12 -2.51
CA GLY A 101 -9.52 -10.38 -3.87
C GLY A 101 -8.96 -9.13 -4.56
N LEU A 102 -9.63 -7.98 -4.42
CA LEU A 102 -9.12 -6.70 -4.92
C LEU A 102 -7.82 -6.30 -4.22
N GLN A 103 -7.71 -6.51 -2.91
CA GLN A 103 -6.49 -6.23 -2.17
C GLN A 103 -5.32 -7.10 -2.59
N LEU A 104 -5.56 -8.40 -2.86
CA LEU A 104 -4.54 -9.31 -3.39
C LEU A 104 -4.04 -8.81 -4.76
N THR A 105 -4.95 -8.37 -5.63
CA THR A 105 -4.60 -7.75 -6.92
C THR A 105 -3.74 -6.51 -6.75
N LEU A 106 -4.05 -5.64 -5.76
CA LEU A 106 -3.21 -4.49 -5.43
C LEU A 106 -1.84 -4.90 -4.90
N THR A 107 -1.73 -5.98 -4.11
CA THR A 107 -0.42 -6.45 -3.63
C THR A 107 0.46 -7.01 -4.74
N ASP A 108 -0.14 -7.66 -5.75
CA ASP A 108 0.56 -8.10 -6.96
C ASP A 108 1.05 -6.90 -7.75
N PHE A 109 0.20 -5.89 -7.93
CA PHE A 109 0.57 -4.67 -8.65
C PHE A 109 1.72 -3.93 -7.96
N VAL A 110 1.68 -3.81 -6.63
CA VAL A 110 2.75 -3.23 -5.80
C VAL A 110 4.06 -4.00 -5.95
N ALA A 111 4.02 -5.33 -6.10
CA ALA A 111 5.21 -6.12 -6.38
C ALA A 111 5.76 -5.81 -7.78
N GLU A 112 4.91 -5.74 -8.81
CA GLU A 112 5.36 -5.40 -10.15
C GLU A 112 5.95 -3.99 -10.26
N ILE A 113 5.43 -3.03 -9.49
CA ILE A 113 5.97 -1.67 -9.36
C ILE A 113 7.36 -1.69 -8.73
N HIS A 114 7.56 -2.46 -7.66
CA HIS A 114 8.87 -2.61 -7.03
C HIS A 114 9.89 -3.25 -8.00
N ASP A 115 9.45 -4.26 -8.75
CA ASP A 115 10.33 -5.02 -9.63
C ASP A 115 10.74 -4.24 -10.89
N THR A 116 10.21 -3.04 -11.14
CA THR A 116 10.72 -2.18 -12.22
C THR A 116 12.15 -1.72 -11.98
N HIS A 117 12.55 -1.53 -10.72
CA HIS A 117 13.90 -1.13 -10.31
C HIS A 117 14.71 -2.26 -9.65
N HIS A 118 14.07 -3.39 -9.33
CA HIS A 118 14.74 -4.61 -8.84
C HIS A 118 14.35 -5.89 -9.61
N PRO A 119 14.42 -5.93 -10.96
CA PRO A 119 13.94 -7.06 -11.76
C PRO A 119 14.71 -8.38 -11.56
N LEU A 120 15.96 -8.33 -11.10
CA LEU A 120 16.76 -9.52 -10.80
C LEU A 120 16.68 -9.94 -9.33
N GLY A 121 16.09 -9.10 -8.49
CA GLY A 121 15.89 -9.34 -7.06
C GLY A 121 16.35 -8.18 -6.19
N ALA A 122 15.75 -8.09 -5.01
CA ALA A 122 15.98 -7.03 -4.03
C ALA A 122 17.36 -7.10 -3.34
N SER A 123 18.14 -8.17 -3.56
CA SER A 123 19.49 -8.33 -3.01
C SER A 123 20.56 -7.57 -3.78
N LEU A 124 20.25 -7.09 -4.99
CA LEU A 124 21.16 -6.30 -5.83
C LEU A 124 20.74 -4.83 -5.77
N TYR A 125 21.72 -3.92 -5.81
CA TYR A 125 21.44 -2.49 -5.95
C TYR A 125 20.81 -2.21 -7.32
N TYR A 126 20.14 -1.06 -7.45
CA TYR A 126 19.54 -0.65 -8.74
C TYR A 126 20.62 -0.50 -9.82
N GLU A 127 21.77 0.06 -9.42
CA GLU A 127 22.93 0.34 -10.26
C GLU A 127 23.50 -0.93 -10.91
N ASP A 128 23.36 -2.08 -10.25
CA ASP A 128 23.86 -3.37 -10.73
C ASP A 128 22.89 -4.07 -11.71
N GLN A 129 21.68 -3.53 -11.91
CA GLN A 129 20.63 -4.14 -12.74
C GLN A 129 19.85 -3.11 -13.60
N GLN A 130 20.46 -1.95 -13.90
CA GLN A 130 19.79 -0.86 -14.63
C GLN A 130 19.35 -1.25 -16.04
N GLN A 131 20.10 -2.11 -16.73
CA GLN A 131 19.76 -2.50 -18.10
C GLN A 131 18.47 -3.35 -18.12
N GLU A 132 18.37 -4.29 -17.18
CA GLU A 132 17.19 -5.11 -16.97
C GLU A 132 16.02 -4.25 -16.47
N ALA A 133 16.30 -3.29 -15.57
CA ALA A 133 15.30 -2.36 -15.05
C ALA A 133 14.67 -1.53 -16.17
N LYS A 134 15.48 -0.99 -17.10
CA LYS A 134 14.96 -0.27 -18.29
C LYS A 134 14.04 -1.14 -19.14
N ARG A 135 14.42 -2.41 -19.38
CA ARG A 135 13.58 -3.34 -20.15
C ARG A 135 12.28 -3.67 -19.42
N ARG A 136 12.35 -3.90 -18.11
CA ARG A 136 11.19 -4.17 -17.25
C ARG A 136 10.27 -2.95 -17.13
N GLY A 137 10.82 -1.76 -16.96
CA GLY A 137 10.11 -0.48 -16.89
C GLY A 137 9.31 -0.20 -18.16
N ALA A 138 9.91 -0.38 -19.33
CA ALA A 138 9.20 -0.22 -20.60
C ALA A 138 7.98 -1.17 -20.73
N ILE A 139 8.15 -2.46 -20.38
CA ILE A 139 7.03 -3.43 -20.35
C ILE A 139 5.98 -3.03 -19.31
N PHE A 140 6.43 -2.60 -18.13
CA PHE A 140 5.52 -2.17 -17.06
C PHE A 140 4.65 -0.99 -17.51
N VAL A 141 5.25 0.08 -18.05
CA VAL A 141 4.55 1.28 -18.52
C VAL A 141 3.61 0.96 -19.69
N GLN A 142 4.04 0.15 -20.65
CA GLN A 142 3.25 -0.12 -21.86
C GLN A 142 2.12 -1.14 -21.65
N GLU A 143 2.32 -2.12 -20.77
CA GLU A 143 1.40 -3.27 -20.66
C GLU A 143 0.77 -3.41 -19.28
N ARG A 144 1.56 -3.28 -18.22
CA ARG A 144 1.12 -3.65 -16.86
C ARG A 144 0.36 -2.54 -16.17
N LEU A 145 0.90 -1.32 -16.20
CA LEU A 145 0.31 -0.13 -15.61
C LEU A 145 -1.12 0.14 -16.15
N PRO A 146 -1.35 0.20 -17.47
CA PRO A 146 -2.71 0.34 -18.01
C PRO A 146 -3.61 -0.83 -17.62
N LYS A 147 -3.12 -2.07 -17.72
CA LYS A 147 -3.92 -3.26 -17.40
C LYS A 147 -4.46 -3.26 -15.97
N PHE A 148 -3.64 -2.91 -14.98
CA PHE A 148 -4.08 -2.84 -13.59
C PHE A 148 -5.03 -1.67 -13.35
N LEU A 149 -4.71 -0.46 -13.84
CA LEU A 149 -5.55 0.71 -13.57
C LEU A 149 -6.87 0.67 -14.33
N HIS A 150 -6.90 0.21 -15.59
CA HIS A 150 -8.15 -0.03 -16.33
C HIS A 150 -9.00 -1.12 -15.67
N TYR A 151 -8.40 -2.11 -15.00
CA TYR A 151 -9.15 -3.08 -14.22
C TYR A 151 -9.90 -2.40 -13.06
N PHE A 152 -9.25 -1.54 -12.29
CA PHE A 152 -9.90 -0.82 -11.18
C PHE A 152 -10.90 0.24 -11.67
N GLU A 153 -10.64 0.90 -12.80
CA GLU A 153 -11.61 1.77 -13.48
C GLU A 153 -12.88 1.00 -13.84
N ARG A 154 -12.74 -0.22 -14.37
CA ARG A 154 -13.88 -1.10 -14.65
C ARG A 154 -14.61 -1.54 -13.38
N VAL A 155 -13.90 -1.84 -12.31
CA VAL A 155 -14.52 -2.19 -11.01
C VAL A 155 -15.39 -1.03 -10.51
N LEU A 156 -14.88 0.19 -10.54
CA LEU A 156 -15.61 1.39 -10.11
C LEU A 156 -16.84 1.68 -10.99
N SER A 157 -16.65 1.66 -12.31
CA SER A 157 -17.74 1.94 -13.27
C SER A 157 -18.89 0.92 -13.19
N VAL A 158 -18.60 -0.36 -12.93
CA VAL A 158 -19.65 -1.39 -12.74
C VAL A 158 -20.33 -1.27 -11.37
N ASN A 159 -19.60 -0.86 -10.33
CA ASN A 159 -20.13 -0.71 -8.98
C ASN A 159 -20.95 0.59 -8.78
N ALA A 160 -21.02 1.48 -9.77
CA ALA A 160 -21.63 2.80 -9.66
C ALA A 160 -23.17 2.76 -9.48
N GLY A 161 -23.59 2.54 -8.24
CA GLY A 161 -24.91 2.86 -7.69
C GLY A 161 -24.76 3.91 -6.58
N ASN A 162 -24.81 5.19 -6.94
CA ASN A 162 -24.82 6.39 -6.08
C ASN A 162 -23.66 6.64 -5.08
N GLU A 163 -22.79 5.68 -4.76
CA GLU A 163 -21.64 5.90 -3.88
C GLU A 163 -20.38 5.27 -4.52
N ALA A 164 -19.47 6.10 -5.02
CA ALA A 164 -18.42 5.72 -5.96
C ALA A 164 -17.18 5.02 -5.32
N TYR A 165 -17.39 3.96 -4.55
CA TYR A 165 -16.31 3.14 -3.95
C TYR A 165 -16.07 1.85 -4.73
N LEU A 166 -14.97 1.14 -4.44
CA LEU A 166 -14.63 -0.12 -5.09
C LEU A 166 -15.60 -1.27 -4.75
N VAL A 167 -16.24 -1.24 -3.57
CA VAL A 167 -17.11 -2.31 -3.10
C VAL A 167 -18.35 -1.76 -2.40
N GLY A 168 -19.52 -2.16 -2.88
CA GLY A 168 -20.79 -1.76 -2.28
C GLY A 168 -20.96 -0.24 -2.32
N THR A 169 -21.52 0.33 -1.27
CA THR A 169 -21.80 1.77 -1.22
C THR A 169 -20.92 2.51 -0.20
N ALA A 170 -20.13 1.80 0.59
CA ALA A 170 -19.30 2.39 1.65
C ALA A 170 -17.80 2.32 1.33
N HIS A 171 -17.06 3.25 1.93
CA HIS A 171 -15.60 3.26 1.90
C HIS A 171 -15.01 2.00 2.55
N SER A 172 -13.91 1.51 1.98
CA SER A 172 -13.24 0.30 2.39
C SER A 172 -11.71 0.40 2.34
N TYR A 173 -11.02 -0.57 2.93
CA TYR A 173 -9.55 -0.58 2.96
C TYR A 173 -8.89 -0.72 1.57
N VAL A 174 -9.62 -1.20 0.56
CA VAL A 174 -9.10 -1.25 -0.82
C VAL A 174 -9.15 0.11 -1.50
N ASP A 175 -10.06 1.00 -1.11
CA ASP A 175 -10.08 2.38 -1.60
C ASP A 175 -8.84 3.14 -1.10
N LEU A 176 -8.47 2.93 0.18
CA LEU A 176 -7.23 3.45 0.78
C LEU A 176 -5.99 2.89 0.07
N SER A 177 -6.02 1.60 -0.28
CA SER A 177 -4.91 0.94 -0.94
C SER A 177 -4.74 1.40 -2.38
N LEU A 178 -5.83 1.56 -3.13
CA LEU A 178 -5.79 2.13 -4.48
C LEU A 178 -5.32 3.58 -4.46
N PHE A 179 -5.78 4.38 -3.48
CA PHE A 179 -5.25 5.72 -3.23
C PHE A 179 -3.71 5.72 -3.05
N GLN A 180 -3.17 4.83 -2.22
CA GLN A 180 -1.73 4.73 -2.01
C GLN A 180 -0.97 4.35 -3.28
N VAL A 181 -1.50 3.41 -4.06
CA VAL A 181 -0.91 2.97 -5.33
C VAL A 181 -0.87 4.11 -6.33
N VAL A 182 -2.00 4.79 -6.57
CA VAL A 182 -2.06 5.88 -7.55
C VAL A 182 -1.17 7.06 -7.11
N THR A 183 -1.20 7.43 -5.83
CA THR A 183 -0.31 8.49 -5.31
C THR A 183 1.17 8.14 -5.48
N GLY A 184 1.54 6.88 -5.24
CA GLY A 184 2.90 6.40 -5.46
C GLY A 184 3.30 6.33 -6.94
N LEU A 185 2.38 5.95 -7.82
CA LEU A 185 2.60 5.95 -9.27
C LEU A 185 2.77 7.36 -9.83
N ARG A 186 1.99 8.34 -9.34
CA ARG A 186 2.18 9.77 -9.69
C ARG A 186 3.58 10.28 -9.34
N TYR A 187 4.17 9.75 -8.27
CA TYR A 187 5.57 10.03 -7.90
C TYR A 187 6.57 9.27 -8.78
N ALA A 188 6.42 7.95 -8.92
CA ALA A 188 7.41 7.10 -9.57
C ALA A 188 7.43 7.26 -11.10
N PHE A 189 6.26 7.35 -11.73
CA PHE A 189 6.05 7.35 -13.18
C PHE A 189 5.16 8.54 -13.62
N PRO A 190 5.56 9.79 -13.35
CA PRO A 190 4.71 10.96 -13.60
C PRO A 190 4.31 11.09 -15.06
N ARG A 191 5.21 10.84 -16.03
CA ARG A 191 4.88 10.97 -17.46
C ARG A 191 3.93 9.87 -17.93
N ALA A 192 4.08 8.64 -17.44
CA ALA A 192 3.15 7.58 -17.75
C ALA A 192 1.76 7.87 -17.16
N MET A 193 1.70 8.36 -15.91
CA MET A 193 0.45 8.74 -15.27
C MET A 193 -0.24 9.91 -15.99
N ASP A 194 0.49 10.96 -16.36
CA ASP A 194 -0.06 12.09 -17.13
C ASP A 194 -0.75 11.66 -18.43
N ARG A 195 -0.24 10.60 -19.08
CA ARG A 195 -0.83 10.04 -20.30
C ARG A 195 -2.06 9.17 -20.03
N LEU A 196 -2.05 8.41 -18.94
CA LEU A 196 -3.05 7.38 -18.66
C LEU A 196 -4.25 7.90 -17.84
N GLU A 197 -4.05 8.86 -16.93
CA GLU A 197 -5.11 9.39 -16.07
C GLU A 197 -6.35 9.95 -16.80
N PRO A 198 -6.24 10.57 -18.00
CA PRO A 198 -7.42 10.97 -18.77
C PRO A 198 -8.37 9.81 -19.12
N GLU A 199 -7.87 8.56 -19.12
CA GLU A 199 -8.67 7.34 -19.34
C GLU A 199 -9.22 6.73 -18.03
N LEU A 200 -8.91 7.34 -16.88
CA LEU A 200 -9.20 6.81 -15.54
C LEU A 200 -10.00 7.81 -14.66
N PRO A 201 -11.13 8.36 -15.14
CA PRO A 201 -11.89 9.36 -14.39
C PRO A 201 -12.42 8.84 -13.05
N GLU A 202 -12.89 7.59 -12.97
CA GLU A 202 -13.44 7.05 -11.72
C GLU A 202 -12.35 6.78 -10.69
N VAL A 203 -11.21 6.23 -11.11
CA VAL A 203 -10.03 6.05 -10.23
C VAL A 203 -9.55 7.40 -9.71
N THR A 204 -9.47 8.41 -10.58
CA THR A 204 -9.05 9.77 -10.17
C THR A 204 -10.02 10.36 -9.15
N ALA A 205 -11.32 10.26 -9.40
CA ALA A 205 -12.36 10.73 -8.48
C ALA A 205 -12.34 9.97 -7.13
N LEU A 206 -12.03 8.67 -7.13
CA LEU A 206 -11.84 7.90 -5.90
C LEU A 206 -10.65 8.41 -5.10
N VAL A 207 -9.50 8.60 -5.74
CA VAL A 207 -8.27 9.09 -5.12
C VAL A 207 -8.50 10.44 -4.46
N ASP A 208 -9.16 11.36 -5.16
CA ASP A 208 -9.49 12.70 -4.64
C ASP A 208 -10.41 12.59 -3.42
N ARG A 209 -11.46 11.78 -3.50
CA ARG A 209 -12.40 11.59 -2.39
C ARG A 209 -11.72 10.99 -1.16
N VAL A 210 -10.86 9.97 -1.36
CA VAL A 210 -10.10 9.34 -0.28
C VAL A 210 -9.19 10.38 0.39
N SER A 211 -8.47 11.18 -0.39
CA SER A 211 -7.55 12.21 0.14
C SER A 211 -8.24 13.27 1.03
N GLN A 212 -9.53 13.52 0.78
CA GLN A 212 -10.34 14.51 1.50
C GLN A 212 -11.02 13.96 2.76
N ARG A 213 -10.87 12.67 3.05
CA ARG A 213 -11.45 12.09 4.28
C ARG A 213 -10.83 12.78 5.50
N PRO A 214 -11.62 13.24 6.49
CA PRO A 214 -11.14 14.19 7.49
C PRO A 214 -9.89 13.74 8.27
N ARG A 215 -9.88 12.48 8.74
CA ARG A 215 -8.74 11.92 9.48
C ARG A 215 -7.54 11.66 8.59
N LEU A 216 -7.81 11.19 7.38
CA LEU A 216 -6.74 10.91 6.43
C LEU A 216 -6.06 12.20 5.97
N SER A 217 -6.81 13.25 5.66
CA SER A 217 -6.28 14.57 5.31
C SER A 217 -5.35 15.13 6.41
N ALA A 218 -5.73 14.98 7.68
CA ALA A 218 -4.88 15.35 8.82
C ALA A 218 -3.62 14.49 8.91
N TYR A 219 -3.71 13.18 8.66
CA TYR A 219 -2.53 12.30 8.62
C TYR A 219 -1.57 12.67 7.48
N LEU A 220 -2.10 12.88 6.28
CA LEU A 220 -1.33 13.18 5.06
C LEU A 220 -0.51 14.47 5.17
N THR A 221 -0.90 15.39 6.06
CA THR A 221 -0.21 16.67 6.33
C THR A 221 0.64 16.64 7.61
N SER A 222 0.73 15.49 8.28
CA SER A 222 1.49 15.34 9.53
C SER A 222 2.86 14.71 9.29
N ASP A 223 3.77 14.90 10.25
CA ASP A 223 5.08 14.22 10.29
C ASP A 223 4.96 12.68 10.37
N ARG A 224 3.75 12.14 10.59
CA ARG A 224 3.51 10.71 10.55
C ARG A 224 3.46 10.16 9.12
N ARG A 225 3.07 10.96 8.13
CA ARG A 225 3.15 10.58 6.71
C ARG A 225 4.59 10.75 6.24
N LEU A 226 5.21 9.68 5.77
CA LEU A 226 6.53 9.75 5.15
C LEU A 226 6.41 10.09 3.67
N ASP A 227 7.36 10.86 3.15
CA ASP A 227 7.47 11.13 1.72
C ASP A 227 7.96 9.89 0.96
N PHE A 228 7.61 9.81 -0.33
CA PHE A 228 8.23 8.85 -1.23
C PHE A 228 9.70 9.21 -1.46
N ASN A 229 10.53 8.18 -1.64
CA ASN A 229 11.97 8.33 -1.84
C ASN A 229 12.56 7.08 -2.52
N ASP A 230 13.84 7.15 -2.86
CA ASP A 230 14.57 6.12 -3.62
C ASP A 230 14.94 4.87 -2.80
N SER A 231 14.42 4.72 -1.57
CA SER A 231 14.57 3.51 -0.75
C SER A 231 13.27 2.71 -0.65
N GLY A 232 12.16 3.24 -1.16
CA GLY A 232 10.83 2.64 -1.05
C GLY A 232 10.44 1.70 -2.20
N VAL A 233 9.13 1.41 -2.26
CA VAL A 233 8.48 0.68 -3.36
C VAL A 233 8.38 1.55 -4.62
N PHE A 234 7.93 2.80 -4.43
CA PHE A 234 7.74 3.78 -5.50
C PHE A 234 8.99 4.64 -5.56
N ARG A 235 9.82 4.45 -6.60
CA ARG A 235 11.07 5.20 -6.82
C ARG A 235 11.00 5.93 -8.14
N HIS A 236 11.48 7.17 -8.17
CA HIS A 236 11.43 8.00 -9.37
C HIS A 236 12.75 7.92 -10.13
N TYR A 237 12.80 7.07 -11.14
CA TYR A 237 13.92 6.98 -12.09
C TYR A 237 13.45 7.45 -13.48
N PRO A 238 13.84 8.65 -13.94
CA PRO A 238 13.38 9.19 -15.22
C PRO A 238 13.60 8.25 -16.40
N GLU A 239 14.67 7.44 -16.38
CA GLU A 239 14.97 6.46 -17.42
C GLU A 239 14.04 5.24 -17.45
N LEU A 240 13.21 5.02 -16.42
CA LEU A 240 12.22 3.94 -16.36
C LEU A 240 10.80 4.41 -16.76
N ASP A 241 10.56 5.71 -16.80
CA ASP A 241 9.26 6.33 -17.07
C ASP A 241 9.11 6.73 -18.56
N THR A 242 9.43 5.82 -19.47
CA THR A 242 9.45 6.06 -20.93
C THR A 242 8.15 5.66 -21.58
#